data_AF-A0A949HTL9-F1
#
_entry.id   AF-A0A949HTL9-F1
#
_cell.length_a   1.000
_cell.length_b   1.000
_cell.length_c   1.000
_cell.angle_alpha   90.00
_cell.angle_beta   90.00
_cell.angle_gamma   90.00
#
_symmetry.space_group_name_H-M   'P 1'
#
loop_
_entity.id
_entity.type
_entity.pdbx_description
1 polymer ?
#
loop_
_entity_poly.entity_id
_entity_poly.type
_entity_poly.pdbx_seq_one_letter_code
_entity_poly.pdbx_strand_id
1 'polypeptide(L)'
;MSSKRSSLGWVLLLGLLVIAAGLGFYFWSKGSGQTTLQNGNGQSGQQTKFESLVRAASLLENVRYEQAMELYDQFQGADRTVGILRNRAIASIANVKYNIDLAQDPKNDVEQLRAKLPGLFEISANAISEYMQAAPQDPIACQLSVLRDIRWIAVLAAANPIIADEEQASLLKKLEQYVERFPGNAFLATQFNNSAEAMSAVEPDVLKKTVEPLRAAQKANPRNIYLLCLLIQRLVQLKDPSVLDLVEPLAKLLEPFEWKWKMERRPKDLSDLRGALEVGKKDLDTALSTIIGWVGEAKATEGSLVDARSIDVNELAFLDLSDVQRILQEQTGKSAKIPSGPIKSLTLEVPDAKGVRFFDWDVDTKPEILVW
;
A
#
# COMPACT_ATOMS: atom_id res chain seq x y z
N MET A 1 -85.02 11.93 -33.45
CA MET A 1 -84.97 11.43 -32.05
C MET A 1 -84.34 10.05 -32.08
N SER A 2 -83.01 9.94 -32.01
CA SER A 2 -82.18 9.71 -30.81
C SER A 2 -82.48 8.40 -30.06
N SER A 3 -81.63 7.38 -30.21
CA SER A 3 -80.64 7.05 -29.17
C SER A 3 -79.58 6.07 -29.71
N LYS A 4 -78.33 6.50 -29.77
CA LYS A 4 -77.14 5.64 -29.88
C LYS A 4 -76.13 6.12 -28.84
N ARG A 5 -76.20 5.57 -27.65
CA ARG A 5 -75.20 5.71 -26.58
C ARG A 5 -74.97 4.32 -26.01
N SER A 6 -73.73 3.81 -26.09
CA SER A 6 -73.04 2.99 -25.05
C SER A 6 -71.94 2.05 -25.59
N SER A 7 -71.16 2.40 -26.62
CA SER A 7 -69.99 1.58 -27.01
C SER A 7 -68.65 2.12 -26.50
N LEU A 8 -68.52 3.43 -26.29
CA LEU A 8 -67.26 4.05 -25.83
C LEU A 8 -66.95 3.83 -24.34
N GLY A 9 -67.98 3.76 -23.48
CA GLY A 9 -67.81 3.54 -22.05
C GLY A 9 -67.25 2.15 -21.70
N TRP A 10 -67.68 1.11 -22.43
CA TRP A 10 -67.20 -0.25 -22.22
C TRP A 10 -65.76 -0.47 -22.70
N VAL A 11 -65.35 0.22 -23.76
CA VAL A 11 -63.97 0.16 -24.28
C VAL A 11 -62.99 0.81 -23.30
N LEU A 12 -63.37 1.93 -22.67
CA LEU A 12 -62.58 2.57 -21.61
C LEU A 12 -62.50 1.73 -20.33
N LEU A 13 -63.58 1.04 -19.96
CA LEU A 13 -63.63 0.18 -18.77
C LEU A 13 -62.81 -1.11 -18.97
N LEU A 14 -62.83 -1.70 -20.17
CA LEU A 14 -61.97 -2.83 -20.54
C LEU A 14 -60.49 -2.42 -20.64
N GLY A 15 -60.19 -1.23 -21.17
CA GLY A 15 -58.82 -0.70 -21.21
C GLY A 15 -58.22 -0.50 -19.81
N LEU A 16 -59.00 0.04 -18.87
CA LEU A 16 -58.57 0.19 -17.47
C LEU A 16 -58.39 -1.15 -16.74
N LEU A 17 -59.22 -2.15 -17.03
CA LEU A 17 -59.07 -3.50 -16.47
C LEU A 17 -57.82 -4.21 -16.99
N VAL A 18 -57.44 -4.02 -18.25
CA VAL A 18 -56.20 -4.58 -18.82
C VAL A 18 -54.96 -3.90 -18.23
N ILE A 19 -55.02 -2.58 -17.99
CA ILE A 19 -53.92 -1.84 -17.34
C ILE A 19 -53.81 -2.24 -15.86
N ALA A 20 -54.93 -2.43 -15.15
CA ALA A 20 -54.93 -2.90 -13.76
C ALA A 20 -54.44 -4.35 -13.64
N ALA A 21 -54.80 -5.22 -14.59
CA ALA A 21 -54.28 -6.60 -14.66
C ALA A 21 -52.78 -6.62 -15.01
N GLY A 22 -52.32 -5.75 -15.91
CA GLY A 22 -50.91 -5.61 -16.27
C GLY A 22 -50.04 -5.05 -15.14
N LEU A 23 -50.52 -4.03 -14.42
CA LEU A 23 -49.84 -3.48 -13.24
C LEU A 23 -49.89 -4.45 -12.06
N GLY A 24 -51.00 -5.17 -11.88
CA GLY A 24 -51.12 -6.26 -10.92
C GLY A 24 -50.15 -7.40 -11.21
N PHE A 25 -49.98 -7.78 -12.49
CA PHE A 25 -49.02 -8.81 -12.90
C PHE A 25 -47.56 -8.34 -12.79
N TYR A 26 -47.28 -7.05 -13.03
CA TYR A 26 -45.94 -6.47 -12.87
C TYR A 26 -45.55 -6.35 -11.37
N PHE A 27 -46.49 -5.98 -10.50
CA PHE A 27 -46.27 -5.96 -9.04
C PHE A 27 -46.27 -7.35 -8.42
N TRP A 28 -47.05 -8.31 -8.95
CA TRP A 28 -47.01 -9.71 -8.53
C TRP A 28 -45.72 -10.39 -9.01
N SER A 29 -45.28 -10.14 -10.24
CA SER A 29 -43.97 -10.58 -10.75
C SER A 29 -42.78 -9.99 -9.98
N LYS A 30 -42.92 -8.81 -9.36
CA LYS A 30 -41.89 -8.23 -8.47
C LYS A 30 -42.13 -8.52 -6.97
N GLY A 31 -43.27 -9.11 -6.60
CA GLY A 31 -43.73 -9.19 -5.21
C GLY A 31 -44.18 -10.56 -4.72
N SER A 32 -44.21 -11.60 -5.57
CA SER A 32 -44.57 -12.96 -5.16
C SER A 32 -43.60 -14.00 -5.70
N GLY A 33 -42.36 -13.95 -5.20
CA GLY A 33 -41.58 -15.15 -4.96
C GLY A 33 -41.83 -15.60 -3.53
N GLN A 34 -42.89 -16.38 -3.30
CA GLN A 34 -43.05 -17.12 -2.05
C GLN A 34 -41.83 -18.02 -1.83
N THR A 35 -41.21 -17.81 -0.67
CA THR A 35 -40.46 -18.78 0.15
C THR A 35 -40.55 -20.23 -0.34
N THR A 36 -39.64 -20.59 -1.24
CA THR A 36 -39.16 -21.96 -1.38
C THR A 36 -37.70 -21.93 -0.97
N LEU A 37 -37.41 -22.51 0.19
CA LEU A 37 -36.09 -22.88 0.72
C LEU A 37 -34.90 -22.64 -0.24
N GLN A 38 -34.31 -21.45 -0.18
CA GLN A 38 -32.96 -21.17 -0.68
C GLN A 38 -32.09 -20.65 0.48
N ASN A 39 -32.15 -21.33 1.62
CA ASN A 39 -31.08 -21.18 2.62
C ASN A 39 -29.75 -21.81 2.17
N GLY A 40 -29.67 -22.41 0.97
CA GLY A 40 -28.47 -23.06 0.45
C GLY A 40 -27.60 -22.25 -0.53
N ASN A 41 -28.14 -21.33 -1.32
CA ASN A 41 -27.37 -20.67 -2.40
C ASN A 41 -26.65 -19.39 -1.98
N GLY A 42 -27.15 -18.67 -0.98
CA GLY A 42 -26.42 -17.52 -0.41
C GLY A 42 -25.21 -17.95 0.41
N GLN A 43 -25.31 -19.09 1.11
CA GLN A 43 -24.19 -19.68 1.85
C GLN A 43 -23.15 -20.28 0.91
N SER A 44 -23.54 -21.01 -0.15
CA SER A 44 -22.58 -21.58 -1.09
C SER A 44 -21.80 -20.50 -1.83
N GLY A 45 -22.46 -19.44 -2.33
CA GLY A 45 -21.78 -18.32 -3.00
C GLY A 45 -20.84 -17.53 -2.07
N GLN A 46 -21.26 -17.28 -0.83
CA GLN A 46 -20.43 -16.58 0.15
C GLN A 46 -19.25 -17.45 0.64
N GLN A 47 -19.44 -18.77 0.75
CA GLN A 47 -18.39 -19.72 1.10
C GLN A 47 -17.38 -19.87 -0.04
N THR A 48 -17.82 -20.00 -1.29
CA THR A 48 -16.92 -20.02 -2.45
C THR A 48 -16.14 -18.72 -2.57
N LYS A 49 -16.77 -17.56 -2.32
CA LYS A 49 -16.07 -16.27 -2.25
C LYS A 49 -15.00 -16.25 -1.16
N PHE A 50 -15.34 -16.72 0.04
CA PHE A 50 -14.39 -16.82 1.15
C PHE A 50 -13.18 -17.70 0.78
N GLU A 51 -13.42 -18.91 0.27
CA GLU A 51 -12.38 -19.86 -0.13
C GLU A 51 -11.48 -19.27 -1.23
N SER A 52 -12.06 -18.61 -2.24
CA SER A 52 -11.29 -17.93 -3.29
C SER A 52 -10.43 -16.77 -2.76
N LEU A 53 -10.97 -15.94 -1.85
CA LEU A 53 -10.22 -14.82 -1.27
C LEU A 53 -9.05 -15.30 -0.42
N VAL A 54 -9.29 -16.31 0.40
CA VAL A 54 -8.27 -16.93 1.24
C VAL A 54 -7.20 -17.61 0.38
N ARG A 55 -7.60 -18.35 -0.66
CA ARG A 55 -6.67 -18.96 -1.60
C ARG A 55 -5.82 -17.91 -2.31
N ALA A 56 -6.40 -16.80 -2.74
CA ALA A 56 -5.66 -15.71 -3.39
C ALA A 56 -4.64 -15.07 -2.44
N ALA A 57 -5.01 -14.81 -1.18
CA ALA A 57 -4.09 -14.30 -0.16
C ALA A 57 -2.95 -15.29 0.13
N SER A 58 -3.25 -16.58 0.23
CA SER A 58 -2.23 -17.62 0.43
C SER A 58 -1.27 -17.72 -0.76
N LEU A 59 -1.76 -17.61 -2.00
CA LEU A 59 -0.91 -17.59 -3.19
C LEU A 59 0.01 -16.37 -3.22
N LEU A 60 -0.48 -15.21 -2.77
CA LEU A 60 0.33 -14.00 -2.58
C LEU A 60 1.50 -14.23 -1.61
N GLU A 61 1.23 -14.80 -0.44
CA GLU A 61 2.26 -15.12 0.56
C GLU A 61 3.28 -16.16 0.04
N ASN A 62 2.85 -17.07 -0.82
CA ASN A 62 3.69 -18.13 -1.41
C ASN A 62 4.36 -17.72 -2.74
N VAL A 63 4.44 -16.42 -3.06
CA VAL A 63 5.14 -15.90 -4.25
C VAL A 63 4.53 -16.46 -5.55
N ARG A 64 3.23 -16.75 -5.55
CA ARG A 64 2.44 -17.20 -6.72
C ARG A 64 1.59 -16.05 -7.25
N TYR A 65 2.24 -14.93 -7.57
CA TYR A 65 1.57 -13.66 -7.84
C TYR A 65 0.63 -13.68 -9.04
N GLU A 66 1.02 -14.32 -10.15
CA GLU A 66 0.16 -14.44 -11.35
C GLU A 66 -1.15 -15.18 -11.04
N GLN A 67 -1.05 -16.31 -10.33
CA GLN A 67 -2.22 -17.11 -9.94
C GLN A 67 -3.10 -16.36 -8.93
N ALA A 68 -2.50 -15.59 -8.02
CA ALA A 68 -3.25 -14.75 -7.10
C ALA A 68 -4.03 -13.65 -7.86
N MET A 69 -3.41 -13.00 -8.85
CA MET A 69 -4.07 -12.02 -9.70
C MET A 69 -5.24 -12.62 -10.48
N GLU A 70 -5.06 -13.80 -11.08
CA GLU A 70 -6.12 -14.52 -11.79
C GLU A 70 -7.35 -14.77 -10.91
N LEU A 71 -7.14 -15.11 -9.64
CA LEU A 71 -8.25 -15.26 -8.68
C LEU A 71 -8.90 -13.93 -8.33
N TYR A 72 -8.13 -12.85 -8.15
CA TYR A 72 -8.71 -11.52 -7.90
C TYR A 72 -9.48 -10.96 -9.11
N ASP A 73 -9.08 -11.32 -10.33
CA ASP A 73 -9.75 -10.92 -11.57
C ASP A 73 -11.11 -11.60 -11.80
N GLN A 74 -11.40 -12.68 -11.07
CA GLN A 74 -12.70 -13.35 -11.12
C GLN A 74 -13.81 -12.53 -10.43
N PHE A 75 -13.47 -11.61 -9.52
CA PHE A 75 -14.46 -10.80 -8.81
C PHE A 75 -14.92 -9.61 -9.66
N GLN A 76 -16.24 -9.45 -9.80
CA GLN A 76 -16.86 -8.38 -10.61
C GLN A 76 -17.99 -7.66 -9.86
N GLY A 77 -18.34 -6.45 -10.32
CA GLY A 77 -19.46 -5.68 -9.79
C GLY A 77 -19.36 -5.44 -8.28
N ALA A 78 -20.42 -5.76 -7.54
CA ALA A 78 -20.49 -5.59 -6.09
C ALA A 78 -19.49 -6.47 -5.31
N ASP A 79 -19.01 -7.56 -5.92
CA ASP A 79 -18.02 -8.43 -5.30
C ASP A 79 -16.59 -7.90 -5.43
N ARG A 80 -16.34 -6.93 -6.31
CA ARG A 80 -15.03 -6.32 -6.54
C ARG A 80 -14.81 -5.13 -5.61
N THR A 81 -14.58 -5.45 -4.35
CA THR A 81 -14.39 -4.48 -3.27
C THR A 81 -13.04 -3.77 -3.35
N VAL A 82 -12.89 -2.70 -2.56
CA VAL A 82 -11.63 -1.97 -2.41
C VAL A 82 -10.48 -2.88 -1.94
N GLY A 83 -10.74 -3.79 -1.00
CA GLY A 83 -9.74 -4.74 -0.51
C GLY A 83 -9.22 -5.68 -1.60
N ILE A 84 -10.11 -6.16 -2.46
CA ILE A 84 -9.74 -6.99 -3.63
C ILE A 84 -8.91 -6.18 -4.64
N LEU A 85 -9.31 -4.95 -4.95
CA LEU A 85 -8.56 -4.07 -5.85
C LEU A 85 -7.16 -3.77 -5.28
N ARG A 86 -7.06 -3.51 -3.97
CA ARG A 86 -5.78 -3.33 -3.28
C ARG A 86 -4.90 -4.57 -3.41
N ASN A 87 -5.41 -5.75 -3.07
CA ASN A 87 -4.63 -6.99 -3.10
C ASN A 87 -4.19 -7.36 -4.53
N ARG A 88 -5.03 -7.11 -5.53
CA ARG A 88 -4.67 -7.24 -6.94
C ARG A 88 -3.54 -6.29 -7.34
N ALA A 89 -3.58 -5.03 -6.89
CA ALA A 89 -2.51 -4.06 -7.14
C ALA A 89 -1.19 -4.47 -6.45
N ILE A 90 -1.26 -5.02 -5.23
CA ILE A 90 -0.11 -5.58 -4.51
C ILE A 90 0.45 -6.78 -5.27
N ALA A 91 -0.40 -7.72 -5.70
CA ALA A 91 0.04 -8.91 -6.43
C ALA A 91 0.74 -8.54 -7.75
N SER A 92 0.19 -7.58 -8.50
CA SER A 92 0.76 -7.16 -9.78
C SER A 92 2.12 -6.48 -9.62
N ILE A 93 2.28 -5.59 -8.64
CA ILE A 93 3.57 -4.93 -8.41
C ILE A 93 4.61 -5.87 -7.79
N ALA A 94 4.19 -6.81 -6.94
CA ALA A 94 5.06 -7.85 -6.39
C ALA A 94 5.54 -8.81 -7.49
N ASN A 95 4.69 -9.11 -8.49
CA ASN A 95 5.09 -9.89 -9.66
C ASN A 95 6.16 -9.18 -10.49
N VAL A 96 6.06 -7.86 -10.66
CA VAL A 96 7.10 -7.03 -11.30
C VAL A 96 8.42 -7.17 -10.54
N LYS A 97 8.41 -6.98 -9.21
CA LYS A 97 9.61 -7.10 -8.37
C LYS A 97 10.25 -8.48 -8.51
N TYR A 98 9.45 -9.53 -8.41
CA TYR A 98 9.92 -10.90 -8.53
C TYR A 98 10.61 -11.17 -9.86
N ASN A 99 10.04 -10.71 -10.98
CA ASN A 99 10.66 -10.88 -12.29
C ASN A 99 11.92 -10.01 -12.47
N ILE A 100 12.00 -8.83 -11.85
CA ILE A 100 13.23 -8.03 -11.80
C ILE A 100 14.33 -8.80 -11.04
N ASP A 101 14.01 -9.33 -9.85
CA ASP A 101 14.95 -10.06 -9.01
C ASP A 101 15.44 -11.33 -9.73
N LEU A 102 14.56 -12.06 -10.41
CA LEU A 102 14.94 -13.21 -11.25
C LEU A 102 15.85 -12.80 -12.41
N ALA A 103 15.61 -11.64 -13.04
CA ALA A 103 16.39 -11.14 -14.16
C ALA A 103 17.78 -10.61 -13.77
N GLN A 104 18.09 -10.56 -12.46
CA GLN A 104 19.43 -10.25 -11.95
C GLN A 104 20.32 -11.50 -11.81
N ASP A 105 19.74 -12.70 -11.71
CA ASP A 105 20.50 -13.95 -11.66
C ASP A 105 20.79 -14.46 -13.09
N PRO A 106 22.07 -14.52 -13.50
CA PRO A 106 22.46 -14.98 -14.84
C PRO A 106 22.17 -16.47 -15.09
N LYS A 107 21.79 -17.25 -14.07
CA LYS A 107 21.36 -18.64 -14.23
C LYS A 107 19.93 -18.77 -14.77
N ASN A 108 19.14 -17.70 -14.71
CA ASN A 108 17.79 -17.67 -15.25
C ASN A 108 17.80 -17.24 -16.73
N ASP A 109 16.68 -17.42 -17.42
CA ASP A 109 16.47 -16.86 -18.76
C ASP A 109 16.22 -15.34 -18.68
N VAL A 110 17.31 -14.59 -18.51
CA VAL A 110 17.30 -13.14 -18.32
C VAL A 110 16.64 -12.41 -19.49
N GLU A 111 16.83 -12.89 -20.73
CA GLU A 111 16.26 -12.26 -21.92
C GLU A 111 14.73 -12.40 -21.93
N GLN A 112 14.22 -13.61 -21.66
CA GLN A 112 12.79 -13.83 -21.56
C GLN A 112 12.17 -13.04 -20.40
N LEU A 113 12.82 -13.00 -19.24
CA LEU A 113 12.33 -12.26 -18.09
C LEU A 113 12.25 -10.76 -18.36
N ARG A 114 13.30 -10.18 -18.97
CA ARG A 114 13.30 -8.76 -19.36
C ARG A 114 12.26 -8.43 -20.43
N ALA A 115 12.02 -9.33 -21.38
CA ALA A 115 10.99 -9.16 -22.41
C ALA A 115 9.57 -9.10 -21.82
N LYS A 116 9.31 -9.75 -20.68
CA LYS A 116 8.02 -9.71 -19.98
C LYS A 116 7.79 -8.42 -19.19
N LEU A 117 8.85 -7.78 -18.70
CA LEU A 117 8.75 -6.64 -17.78
C LEU A 117 7.81 -5.52 -18.29
N PRO A 118 7.88 -5.04 -19.55
CA PRO A 118 7.00 -3.97 -20.02
C PRO A 118 5.50 -4.30 -19.84
N GLY A 119 5.09 -5.53 -20.19
CA GLY A 119 3.71 -5.98 -20.01
C GLY A 119 3.32 -6.08 -18.53
N LEU A 120 4.23 -6.55 -17.66
CA LEU A 120 3.98 -6.59 -16.22
C LEU A 120 3.82 -5.18 -15.62
N PHE A 121 4.62 -4.21 -16.06
CA PHE A 121 4.49 -2.81 -15.66
C PHE A 121 3.16 -2.18 -16.11
N GLU A 122 2.67 -2.53 -17.29
CA GLU A 122 1.37 -2.09 -17.79
C GLU A 122 0.22 -2.69 -16.96
N ILE A 123 0.26 -3.99 -16.69
CA ILE A 123 -0.74 -4.67 -15.85
C ILE A 123 -0.76 -4.05 -14.44
N SER A 124 0.42 -3.81 -13.86
CA SER A 124 0.55 -3.19 -12.54
C SER A 124 0.03 -1.75 -12.52
N ALA A 125 0.35 -0.94 -13.55
CA ALA A 125 -0.17 0.41 -13.66
C ALA A 125 -1.71 0.45 -13.73
N ASN A 126 -2.31 -0.45 -14.51
CA ASN A 126 -3.76 -0.56 -14.63
C ASN A 126 -4.40 -0.97 -13.30
N ALA A 127 -3.84 -1.96 -12.61
CA ALA A 127 -4.34 -2.41 -11.31
C ALA A 127 -4.26 -1.32 -10.23
N ILE A 128 -3.14 -0.60 -10.17
CA ILE A 128 -2.93 0.50 -9.22
C ILE A 128 -3.89 1.66 -9.54
N SER A 129 -4.03 2.02 -10.82
CA SER A 129 -4.94 3.10 -11.26
C SER A 129 -6.39 2.80 -10.89
N GLU A 130 -6.85 1.57 -11.13
CA GLU A 130 -8.19 1.13 -10.77
C GLU A 130 -8.42 1.17 -9.25
N TYR A 131 -7.46 0.70 -8.46
CA TYR A 131 -7.52 0.80 -7.01
C TYR A 131 -7.54 2.25 -6.53
N MET A 132 -6.71 3.12 -7.11
CA MET A 132 -6.65 4.55 -6.78
C MET A 132 -7.96 5.28 -7.09
N GLN A 133 -8.65 4.91 -8.16
CA GLN A 133 -9.98 5.45 -8.50
C GLN A 133 -11.05 5.00 -7.51
N ALA A 134 -10.99 3.75 -7.05
CA ALA A 134 -11.93 3.20 -6.08
C ALA A 134 -11.71 3.73 -4.65
N ALA A 135 -10.46 4.00 -4.26
CA ALA A 135 -10.09 4.50 -2.93
C ALA A 135 -9.13 5.71 -3.00
N PRO A 136 -9.60 6.86 -3.50
CA PRO A 136 -8.75 8.04 -3.69
C PRO A 136 -8.18 8.60 -2.38
N GLN A 137 -8.83 8.36 -1.24
CA GLN A 137 -8.34 8.87 0.06
C GLN A 137 -7.39 7.89 0.75
N ASP A 138 -7.10 6.75 0.14
CA ASP A 138 -6.15 5.79 0.68
C ASP A 138 -4.73 6.07 0.16
N PRO A 139 -3.77 6.39 1.03
CA PRO A 139 -2.39 6.68 0.60
C PRO A 139 -1.70 5.45 -0.02
N ILE A 140 -2.15 4.23 0.26
CA ILE A 140 -1.52 2.99 -0.24
C ILE A 140 -1.49 2.97 -1.76
N ALA A 141 -2.53 3.43 -2.44
CA ALA A 141 -2.55 3.45 -3.91
C ALA A 141 -1.44 4.35 -4.48
N CYS A 142 -1.21 5.50 -3.85
CA CYS A 142 -0.12 6.42 -4.22
C CYS A 142 1.26 5.81 -3.90
N GLN A 143 1.40 5.13 -2.76
CA GLN A 143 2.63 4.44 -2.39
C GLN A 143 2.97 3.33 -3.40
N LEU A 144 1.99 2.51 -3.80
CA LEU A 144 2.16 1.49 -4.83
C LEU A 144 2.52 2.12 -6.20
N SER A 145 1.87 3.23 -6.58
CA SER A 145 2.22 3.94 -7.83
C SER A 145 3.66 4.43 -7.82
N VAL A 146 4.14 4.96 -6.70
CA VAL A 146 5.53 5.44 -6.56
C VAL A 146 6.52 4.27 -6.62
N LEU A 147 6.24 3.17 -5.91
CA LEU A 147 7.07 1.96 -5.98
C LEU A 147 7.20 1.42 -7.40
N ARG A 148 6.10 1.46 -8.17
CA ARG A 148 6.09 1.02 -9.56
C ARG A 148 7.02 1.88 -10.40
N ASP A 149 6.94 3.21 -10.26
CA ASP A 149 7.78 4.12 -11.04
C ASP A 149 9.26 4.01 -10.65
N ILE A 150 9.58 3.89 -9.36
CA ILE A 150 10.96 3.69 -8.89
C ILE A 150 11.57 2.44 -9.54
N ARG A 151 10.80 1.33 -9.61
CA ARG A 151 11.26 0.10 -10.26
C ARG A 151 11.42 0.26 -11.76
N TRP A 152 10.51 0.98 -12.40
CA TRP A 152 10.59 1.24 -13.84
C TRP A 152 11.83 2.07 -14.17
N ILE A 153 12.08 3.14 -13.41
CA ILE A 153 13.28 3.97 -13.54
C ILE A 153 14.54 3.13 -13.32
N ALA A 154 14.56 2.23 -12.33
CA ALA A 154 15.71 1.35 -12.11
C ALA A 154 15.99 0.41 -13.30
N VAL A 155 14.93 -0.15 -13.91
CA VAL A 155 15.05 -0.97 -15.12
C VAL A 155 15.55 -0.14 -16.30
N LEU A 156 15.01 1.07 -16.47
CA LEU A 156 15.43 1.99 -17.53
C LEU A 156 16.85 2.49 -17.34
N ALA A 157 17.29 2.83 -16.14
CA ALA A 157 18.63 3.33 -15.87
C ALA A 157 19.71 2.33 -16.30
N ALA A 158 19.41 1.02 -16.24
CA ALA A 158 20.31 -0.03 -16.71
C ALA A 158 20.35 -0.18 -18.25
N ALA A 159 19.32 0.30 -18.97
CA ALA A 159 19.17 0.11 -20.41
C ALA A 159 19.30 1.40 -21.23
N ASN A 160 18.69 2.49 -20.76
CA ASN A 160 18.68 3.81 -21.38
C ASN A 160 18.60 4.91 -20.28
N PRO A 161 19.76 5.46 -19.86
CA PRO A 161 19.82 6.48 -18.81
C PRO A 161 19.05 7.78 -19.14
N ILE A 162 18.98 8.17 -20.43
CA ILE A 162 18.32 9.41 -20.83
C ILE A 162 16.81 9.33 -20.55
N ILE A 163 16.17 8.21 -20.90
CA ILE A 163 14.75 7.99 -20.62
C ILE A 163 14.51 7.85 -19.11
N ALA A 164 15.45 7.25 -18.38
CA ALA A 164 15.35 7.14 -16.92
C ALA A 164 15.29 8.51 -16.24
N ASP A 165 16.06 9.50 -16.71
CA ASP A 165 16.03 10.87 -16.20
C ASP A 165 14.68 11.57 -16.46
N GLU A 166 14.08 11.35 -17.64
CA GLU A 166 12.75 11.88 -17.98
C GLU A 166 11.64 11.29 -17.07
N GLU A 167 11.72 9.99 -16.82
CA GLU A 167 10.81 9.29 -15.89
C GLU A 167 11.04 9.73 -14.44
N GLN A 168 12.30 9.98 -14.04
CA GLN A 168 12.63 10.53 -12.72
C GLN A 168 12.03 11.93 -12.52
N ALA A 169 12.07 12.79 -13.54
CA ALA A 169 11.42 14.11 -13.51
C ALA A 169 9.89 13.99 -13.42
N SER A 170 9.29 13.00 -14.08
CA SER A 170 7.85 12.72 -14.00
C SER A 170 7.45 12.20 -12.61
N LEU A 171 8.26 11.31 -12.03
CA LEU A 171 8.08 10.83 -10.66
C LEU A 171 8.18 11.97 -9.65
N LEU A 172 9.14 12.90 -9.82
CA LEU A 172 9.28 14.06 -8.95
C LEU A 172 8.00 14.90 -8.89
N LYS A 173 7.42 15.24 -10.05
CA LYS A 173 6.16 16.00 -10.15
C LYS A 173 4.99 15.25 -9.52
N LYS A 174 4.93 13.94 -9.71
CA LYS A 174 3.92 13.08 -9.08
C LYS A 174 4.06 13.08 -7.55
N LEU A 175 5.28 12.98 -7.04
CA LEU A 175 5.56 13.00 -5.61
C LEU A 175 5.20 14.33 -4.97
N GLU A 176 5.47 15.47 -5.64
CA GLU A 176 5.04 16.80 -5.20
C GLU A 176 3.53 16.85 -4.96
N GLN A 177 2.72 16.32 -5.88
CA GLN A 177 1.26 16.23 -5.72
C GLN A 177 0.85 15.28 -4.58
N TYR A 178 1.54 14.15 -4.42
CA TYR A 178 1.17 13.14 -3.42
C TYR A 178 1.50 13.56 -1.99
N VAL A 179 2.61 14.27 -1.77
CA VAL A 179 2.94 14.80 -0.43
C VAL A 179 2.01 15.92 0.00
N GLU A 180 1.48 16.71 -0.95
CA GLU A 180 0.43 17.69 -0.67
C GLU A 180 -0.90 17.03 -0.31
N ARG A 181 -1.25 15.94 -1.02
CA ARG A 181 -2.49 15.19 -0.78
C ARG A 181 -2.47 14.42 0.54
N PHE A 182 -1.33 13.85 0.91
CA PHE A 182 -1.17 13.02 2.10
C PHE A 182 -0.06 13.55 3.01
N PRO A 183 -0.25 14.73 3.61
CA PRO A 183 0.73 15.31 4.51
C PRO A 183 0.93 14.38 5.72
N GLY A 184 2.19 14.14 6.10
CA GLY A 184 2.52 13.23 7.20
C GLY A 184 2.84 11.79 6.78
N ASN A 185 2.60 11.41 5.52
CA ASN A 185 3.00 10.08 5.04
C ASN A 185 4.53 9.98 4.90
N ALA A 186 5.14 9.17 5.76
CA ALA A 186 6.60 9.02 5.85
C ALA A 186 7.24 8.49 4.56
N PHE A 187 6.61 7.51 3.91
CA PHE A 187 7.12 6.93 2.65
C PHE A 187 7.11 7.99 1.54
N LEU A 188 5.99 8.67 1.33
CA LEU A 188 5.87 9.66 0.26
C LEU A 188 6.83 10.84 0.46
N ALA A 189 6.97 11.34 1.69
CA ALA A 189 7.92 12.42 2.01
C ALA A 189 9.38 11.99 1.78
N THR A 190 9.72 10.75 2.15
CA THR A 190 11.06 10.20 1.95
C THR A 190 11.37 9.99 0.47
N GLN A 191 10.44 9.44 -0.31
CA GLN A 191 10.63 9.26 -1.75
C GLN A 191 10.68 10.60 -2.48
N PHE A 192 9.88 11.59 -2.05
CA PHE A 192 9.99 12.95 -2.58
C PHE A 192 11.37 13.55 -2.32
N ASN A 193 11.90 13.41 -1.11
CA ASN A 193 13.26 13.83 -0.78
C ASN A 193 14.30 13.13 -1.66
N ASN A 194 14.22 11.80 -1.82
CA ASN A 194 15.19 11.04 -2.63
C ASN A 194 15.12 11.44 -4.12
N SER A 195 13.91 11.61 -4.65
CA SER A 195 13.71 12.08 -6.03
C SER A 195 14.22 13.50 -6.24
N ALA A 196 14.00 14.38 -5.26
CA ALA A 196 14.51 15.74 -5.29
C ALA A 196 16.04 15.78 -5.23
N GLU A 197 16.67 14.91 -4.44
CA GLU A 197 18.13 14.75 -4.41
C GLU A 197 18.68 14.33 -5.77
N ALA A 198 18.08 13.32 -6.40
CA ALA A 198 18.48 12.84 -7.73
C ALA A 198 18.37 13.94 -8.80
N MET A 199 17.33 14.78 -8.72
CA MET A 199 17.08 15.86 -9.68
C MET A 199 17.77 17.18 -9.32
N SER A 200 18.42 17.29 -8.16
CA SER A 200 18.95 18.56 -7.64
C SER A 200 20.03 19.20 -8.51
N ALA A 201 20.75 18.42 -9.32
CA ALA A 201 21.69 18.95 -10.30
C ALA A 201 21.01 19.67 -11.47
N VAL A 202 19.75 19.30 -11.78
CA VAL A 202 18.96 19.84 -12.88
C VAL A 202 18.00 20.94 -12.40
N GLU A 203 17.37 20.73 -11.24
CA GLU A 203 16.44 21.66 -10.61
C GLU A 203 16.87 21.98 -9.16
N PRO A 204 17.85 22.88 -8.93
CA PRO A 204 18.44 23.09 -7.60
C PRO A 204 17.44 23.50 -6.51
N ASP A 205 16.37 24.21 -6.88
CA ASP A 205 15.36 24.68 -5.93
C ASP A 205 14.39 23.58 -5.45
N VAL A 206 14.40 22.39 -6.07
CA VAL A 206 13.52 21.28 -5.69
C VAL A 206 13.75 20.83 -4.25
N LEU A 207 14.99 20.88 -3.77
CA LEU A 207 15.34 20.49 -2.41
C LEU A 207 14.69 21.37 -1.34
N LYS A 208 14.42 22.65 -1.65
CA LYS A 208 13.69 23.56 -0.74
C LYS A 208 12.26 23.10 -0.52
N LYS A 209 11.64 22.53 -1.55
CA LYS A 209 10.24 22.06 -1.52
C LYS A 209 10.04 20.84 -0.62
N THR A 210 11.11 20.11 -0.26
CA THR A 210 10.99 18.88 0.55
C THR A 210 10.91 19.14 2.05
N VAL A 211 11.28 20.35 2.51
CA VAL A 211 11.34 20.70 3.95
C VAL A 211 9.99 20.54 4.62
N GLU A 212 8.93 21.14 4.08
CA GLU A 212 7.59 21.08 4.69
C GLU A 212 6.98 19.67 4.67
N PRO A 213 7.04 18.90 3.56
CA PRO A 213 6.69 17.49 3.56
C PRO A 213 7.43 16.64 4.61
N LEU A 214 8.75 16.81 4.74
CA LEU A 214 9.55 16.10 5.74
C LEU A 214 9.18 16.54 7.17
N ARG A 215 8.91 17.82 7.40
CA ARG A 215 8.44 18.35 8.68
C ARG A 215 7.09 17.76 9.07
N ALA A 216 6.14 17.69 8.13
CA ALA A 216 4.85 17.06 8.36
C ALA A 216 4.98 15.56 8.68
N ALA A 217 5.83 14.84 7.93
CA ALA A 217 6.12 13.42 8.17
C ALA A 217 6.79 13.18 9.52
N GLN A 218 7.78 13.99 9.90
CA GLN A 218 8.45 13.91 11.20
C GLN A 218 7.46 14.20 12.35
N LYS A 219 6.57 15.20 12.19
CA LYS A 219 5.56 15.51 13.21
C LYS A 219 4.57 14.36 13.41
N ALA A 220 4.20 13.65 12.34
CA ALA A 220 3.37 12.45 12.41
C ALA A 220 4.12 11.24 13.01
N ASN A 221 5.45 11.20 12.87
CA ASN A 221 6.31 10.10 13.29
C ASN A 221 7.48 10.60 14.18
N PRO A 222 7.20 11.20 15.35
CA PRO A 222 8.19 11.97 16.10
C PRO A 222 9.34 11.14 16.68
N ARG A 223 9.19 9.81 16.73
CA ARG A 223 10.21 8.87 17.21
C ARG A 223 11.13 8.37 16.10
N ASN A 224 10.81 8.63 14.84
CA ASN A 224 11.57 8.12 13.71
C ASN A 224 12.84 8.96 13.51
N ILE A 225 13.99 8.40 13.87
CA ILE A 225 15.30 9.04 13.83
C ILE A 225 15.68 9.37 12.39
N TYR A 226 15.37 8.47 11.45
CA TYR A 226 15.74 8.62 10.05
C TYR A 226 15.04 9.83 9.41
N LEU A 227 13.73 10.01 9.61
CA LEU A 227 13.00 11.18 9.12
C LEU A 227 13.52 12.49 9.71
N LEU A 228 13.82 12.49 11.01
CA LEU A 228 14.40 13.66 11.67
C LEU A 228 15.77 14.00 11.07
N CYS A 229 16.60 12.99 10.80
CA CYS A 229 17.89 13.16 10.13
C CYS A 229 17.75 13.73 8.72
N LEU A 230 16.78 13.25 7.91
CA LEU A 230 16.51 13.81 6.58
C LEU A 230 16.10 15.28 6.65
N LEU A 231 15.18 15.64 7.56
CA LEU A 231 14.76 17.02 7.76
C LEU A 231 15.93 17.92 8.17
N ILE A 232 16.72 17.50 9.15
CA ILE A 232 17.91 18.25 9.60
C ILE A 232 18.90 18.40 8.45
N GLN A 233 19.19 17.33 7.70
CA GLN A 233 20.07 17.37 6.53
C GLN A 233 19.61 18.42 5.52
N ARG A 234 18.30 18.49 5.22
CA ARG A 234 17.76 19.52 4.31
C ARG A 234 17.92 20.93 4.88
N LEU A 235 17.57 21.16 6.14
CA LEU A 235 17.70 22.48 6.77
C LEU A 235 19.17 22.95 6.83
N VAL A 236 20.11 22.05 7.10
CA VAL A 236 21.55 22.36 7.07
C VAL A 236 21.98 22.80 5.67
N GLN A 237 21.58 22.07 4.62
CA GLN A 237 21.95 22.42 3.24
C GLN A 237 21.38 23.76 2.80
N LEU A 238 20.23 24.15 3.35
CA LEU A 238 19.60 25.45 3.10
C LEU A 238 20.13 26.56 4.02
N LYS A 239 21.04 26.24 4.96
CA LYS A 239 21.50 27.12 6.03
C LYS A 239 20.36 27.73 6.83
N ASP A 240 19.30 26.96 7.06
CA ASP A 240 18.11 27.40 7.78
C ASP A 240 18.35 27.33 9.31
N PRO A 241 18.28 28.46 10.05
CA PRO A 241 18.49 28.50 11.49
C PRO A 241 17.51 27.64 12.30
N SER A 242 16.33 27.32 11.76
CA SER A 242 15.33 26.48 12.43
C SER A 242 15.81 25.04 12.68
N VAL A 243 16.93 24.63 12.07
CA VAL A 243 17.59 23.37 12.41
C VAL A 243 17.99 23.29 13.88
N LEU A 244 18.27 24.43 14.53
CA LEU A 244 18.62 24.47 15.95
C LEU A 244 17.48 23.93 16.83
N ASP A 245 16.22 24.13 16.43
CA ASP A 245 15.05 23.61 17.16
C ASP A 245 14.97 22.07 17.14
N LEU A 246 15.72 21.42 16.22
CA LEU A 246 15.73 19.97 16.04
C LEU A 246 16.90 19.27 16.75
N VAL A 247 17.85 20.03 17.31
CA VAL A 247 19.03 19.49 18.03
C VAL A 247 18.62 18.70 19.27
N GLU A 248 17.78 19.28 20.13
CA GLU A 248 17.33 18.61 21.35
C GLU A 248 16.43 17.38 21.08
N PRO A 249 15.45 17.46 20.15
CA PRO A 249 14.73 16.26 19.69
C PRO A 249 15.66 15.14 19.21
N LEU A 250 16.69 15.46 18.40
CA LEU A 250 17.64 14.47 17.94
C LEU A 250 18.45 13.89 19.10
N ALA A 251 19.02 14.73 19.96
CA ALA A 251 19.81 14.30 21.10
C ALA A 251 19.03 13.30 21.99
N LYS A 252 17.77 13.60 22.31
CA LYS A 252 16.91 12.71 23.11
C LYS A 252 16.70 11.34 22.47
N LEU A 253 16.50 11.29 21.15
CA LEU A 253 16.32 10.01 20.45
C LEU A 253 17.62 9.20 20.39
N LEU A 254 18.78 9.87 20.47
CA LEU A 254 20.09 9.25 20.41
C LEU A 254 20.64 8.81 21.78
N GLU A 255 20.08 9.27 22.89
CA GLU A 255 20.51 8.90 24.26
C GLU A 255 20.68 7.39 24.47
N PRO A 256 19.77 6.51 24.00
CA PRO A 256 19.93 5.06 24.15
C PRO A 256 21.16 4.47 23.43
N PHE A 257 21.74 5.20 22.46
CA PHE A 257 22.87 4.76 21.65
C PHE A 257 24.20 5.40 22.07
N GLU A 258 24.17 6.36 23.00
CA GLU A 258 25.35 7.15 23.39
C GLU A 258 26.53 6.29 23.86
N TRP A 259 26.24 5.18 24.52
CA TRP A 259 27.25 4.24 24.98
C TRP A 259 28.17 3.72 23.87
N LYS A 260 27.70 3.66 22.62
CA LYS A 260 28.48 3.19 21.47
C LYS A 260 29.60 4.16 21.12
N TRP A 261 29.26 5.44 21.01
CA TRP A 261 30.26 6.47 20.69
C TRP A 261 31.27 6.65 21.83
N LYS A 262 30.87 6.42 23.08
CA LYS A 262 31.79 6.42 24.23
C LYS A 262 32.82 5.28 24.16
N MET A 263 32.54 4.20 23.43
CA MET A 263 33.45 3.06 23.24
C MET A 263 34.37 3.21 22.01
N GLU A 264 34.20 4.24 21.18
CA GLU A 264 35.03 4.47 20.02
C GLU A 264 36.45 4.94 20.38
N ARG A 265 37.39 4.78 19.45
CA ARG A 265 38.78 5.25 19.61
C ARG A 265 38.87 6.75 19.90
N ARG A 266 37.88 7.54 19.46
CA ARG A 266 37.70 8.95 19.79
C ARG A 266 36.29 9.10 20.38
N PRO A 267 36.15 9.03 21.72
CA PRO A 267 34.84 9.11 22.36
C PRO A 267 34.11 10.39 21.97
N LYS A 268 32.82 10.26 21.68
CA LYS A 268 31.89 11.39 21.49
C LYS A 268 30.76 11.27 22.49
N ASP A 269 30.16 12.39 22.85
CA ASP A 269 28.98 12.43 23.69
C ASP A 269 27.94 13.42 23.17
N LEU A 270 26.71 13.29 23.64
CA LEU A 270 25.61 14.14 23.17
C LEU A 270 25.71 15.59 23.65
N SER A 271 26.64 15.91 24.55
CA SER A 271 26.88 17.29 24.98
C SER A 271 27.51 18.12 23.85
N ASP A 272 28.31 17.51 22.97
CA ASP A 272 28.82 18.17 21.77
C ASP A 272 27.69 18.58 20.82
N LEU A 273 26.72 17.68 20.60
CA LEU A 273 25.53 17.97 19.79
C LEU A 273 24.71 19.11 20.42
N ARG A 274 24.44 19.03 21.73
CA ARG A 274 23.70 20.08 22.45
C ARG A 274 24.45 21.41 22.49
N GLY A 275 25.78 21.38 22.55
CA GLY A 275 26.64 22.55 22.49
C GLY A 275 26.49 23.35 21.19
N ALA A 276 26.07 22.69 20.10
CA ALA A 276 25.76 23.37 18.84
C ALA A 276 24.65 24.41 18.96
N LEU A 277 23.75 24.31 19.96
CA LEU A 277 22.73 25.32 20.23
C LEU A 277 23.34 26.67 20.64
N GLU A 278 24.30 26.66 21.57
CA GLU A 278 24.94 27.88 22.05
C GLU A 278 25.94 28.44 21.03
N VAL A 279 26.60 27.56 20.28
CA VAL A 279 27.46 27.96 19.16
C VAL A 279 26.63 28.61 18.05
N GLY A 280 25.48 28.02 17.70
CA GLY A 280 24.61 28.50 16.62
C GLY A 280 24.03 29.89 16.84
N LYS A 281 23.90 30.33 18.09
CA LYS A 281 23.53 31.72 18.44
C LYS A 281 24.60 32.75 18.06
N LYS A 282 25.85 32.33 17.90
CA LYS A 282 27.01 33.20 17.60
C LYS A 282 27.57 32.98 16.21
N ASP A 283 27.65 31.72 15.80
CA ASP A 283 28.20 31.26 14.52
C ASP A 283 27.39 30.05 14.03
N LEU A 284 26.46 30.34 13.12
CA LEU A 284 25.59 29.33 12.54
C LEU A 284 26.39 28.32 11.70
N ASP A 285 27.34 28.75 10.88
CA ASP A 285 28.09 27.85 9.97
C ASP A 285 28.90 26.80 10.77
N THR A 286 29.50 27.20 11.90
CA THR A 286 30.16 26.25 12.79
C THR A 286 29.16 25.27 13.42
N ALA A 287 28.00 25.74 13.90
CA ALA A 287 26.98 24.87 14.46
C ALA A 287 26.42 23.88 13.43
N LEU A 288 26.17 24.33 12.19
CA LEU A 288 25.71 23.49 11.08
C LEU A 288 26.72 22.36 10.79
N SER A 289 28.01 22.66 10.84
CA SER A 289 29.08 21.68 10.63
C SER A 289 29.09 20.60 11.72
N THR A 290 28.86 20.97 12.98
CA THR A 290 28.71 20.01 14.08
C THR A 290 27.44 19.17 13.91
N ILE A 291 26.31 19.81 13.59
CA ILE A 291 25.01 19.14 13.45
C ILE A 291 25.05 18.10 12.32
N ILE A 292 25.61 18.43 11.14
CA ILE A 292 25.67 17.47 10.03
C ILE A 292 26.58 16.29 10.33
N GLY A 293 27.67 16.50 11.09
CA GLY A 293 28.51 15.41 11.58
C GLY A 293 27.71 14.43 12.45
N TRP A 294 26.92 14.95 13.39
CA TRP A 294 26.04 14.15 14.23
C TRP A 294 24.90 13.47 13.48
N VAL A 295 24.34 14.09 12.43
CA VAL A 295 23.40 13.42 11.53
C VAL A 295 24.02 12.21 10.85
N GLY A 296 25.28 12.31 10.43
CA GLY A 296 26.03 11.17 9.88
C GLY A 296 26.10 9.99 10.86
N GLU A 297 26.46 10.27 12.11
CA GLU A 297 26.51 9.27 13.19
C GLU A 297 25.12 8.69 13.51
N ALA A 298 24.11 9.55 13.60
CA ALA A 298 22.74 9.17 13.88
C ALA A 298 22.18 8.20 12.84
N LYS A 299 22.42 8.47 11.55
CA LYS A 299 21.97 7.60 10.43
C LYS A 299 22.62 6.21 10.47
N ALA A 300 23.80 6.07 11.07
CA ALA A 300 24.49 4.80 11.21
C ALA A 300 24.01 3.96 12.40
N THR A 301 23.19 4.53 13.31
CA THR A 301 22.63 3.78 14.44
C THR A 301 21.62 2.73 14.00
N GLU A 302 21.52 1.62 14.73
CA GLU A 302 20.55 0.57 14.45
C GLU A 302 19.12 1.06 14.55
N GLY A 303 18.84 2.02 15.44
CA GLY A 303 17.56 2.70 15.52
C GLY A 303 17.21 3.37 14.19
N SER A 304 18.10 4.19 13.66
CA SER A 304 17.90 4.83 12.35
C SER A 304 17.81 3.83 11.20
N LEU A 305 18.56 2.72 11.22
CA LEU A 305 18.50 1.69 10.17
C LEU A 305 17.19 0.88 10.21
N VAL A 306 16.64 0.63 11.40
CA VAL A 306 15.30 0.04 11.57
C VAL A 306 14.24 1.03 11.12
N ASP A 307 14.34 2.29 11.51
CA ASP A 307 13.41 3.36 11.13
C ASP A 307 13.38 3.57 9.61
N ALA A 308 14.54 3.59 8.94
CA ALA A 308 14.62 3.65 7.49
C ALA A 308 13.90 2.47 6.82
N ARG A 309 14.09 1.25 7.34
CA ARG A 309 13.39 0.05 6.87
C ARG A 309 11.89 0.04 7.17
N SER A 310 11.46 0.69 8.25
CA SER A 310 10.03 0.80 8.59
C SER A 310 9.27 1.73 7.65
N ILE A 311 10.00 2.69 7.04
CA ILE A 311 9.46 3.59 6.04
C ILE A 311 9.46 2.92 4.67
N ASP A 312 10.49 2.11 4.38
CA ASP A 312 10.53 1.32 3.15
C ASP A 312 9.42 0.26 3.19
N VAL A 313 8.48 0.41 2.27
CA VAL A 313 7.24 -0.33 2.30
C VAL A 313 7.48 -1.73 1.70
N ASN A 314 7.22 -2.77 2.48
CA ASN A 314 6.94 -4.10 1.93
C ASN A 314 5.47 -4.13 1.49
N GLU A 315 5.19 -4.36 0.22
CA GLU A 315 3.82 -4.29 -0.31
C GLU A 315 2.91 -5.36 0.26
N LEU A 316 3.46 -6.49 0.71
CA LEU A 316 2.71 -7.51 1.43
C LEU A 316 2.22 -7.01 2.80
N ALA A 317 2.83 -5.97 3.38
CA ALA A 317 2.32 -5.34 4.60
C ALA A 317 0.99 -4.59 4.38
N PHE A 318 0.60 -4.36 3.12
CA PHE A 318 -0.66 -3.69 2.77
C PHE A 318 -1.80 -4.64 2.44
N LEU A 319 -1.59 -5.94 2.59
CA LEU A 319 -2.59 -6.95 2.25
C LEU A 319 -3.87 -6.73 3.08
N ASP A 320 -4.99 -6.58 2.39
CA ASP A 320 -6.28 -6.29 2.98
C ASP A 320 -7.10 -7.57 3.13
N LEU A 321 -7.31 -7.99 4.37
CA LEU A 321 -8.14 -9.15 4.71
C LEU A 321 -9.52 -8.75 5.24
N SER A 322 -9.95 -7.49 5.10
CA SER A 322 -11.24 -7.01 5.61
C SER A 322 -12.43 -7.76 5.03
N ASP A 323 -12.39 -8.15 3.76
CA ASP A 323 -13.45 -8.96 3.15
C ASP A 323 -13.54 -10.35 3.74
N VAL A 324 -12.40 -10.99 4.02
CA VAL A 324 -12.31 -12.28 4.70
C VAL A 324 -12.86 -12.15 6.11
N GLN A 325 -12.42 -11.13 6.85
CA GLN A 325 -12.88 -10.83 8.22
C GLN A 325 -14.38 -10.57 8.28
N ARG A 326 -14.93 -9.77 7.34
CA ARG A 326 -16.36 -9.48 7.26
C ARG A 326 -17.18 -10.74 7.02
N ILE A 327 -16.76 -11.60 6.08
CA ILE A 327 -17.46 -12.86 5.82
C ILE A 327 -17.43 -13.76 7.07
N LEU A 328 -16.30 -13.84 7.77
CA LEU A 328 -16.20 -14.60 9.03
C LEU A 328 -17.12 -14.04 10.12
N GLN A 329 -17.19 -12.72 10.29
CA GLN A 329 -18.09 -12.07 11.24
C GLN A 329 -19.58 -12.33 10.91
N GLU A 330 -19.94 -12.32 9.62
CA GLU A 330 -21.31 -12.64 9.20
C GLU A 330 -21.64 -14.13 9.41
N GLN A 331 -20.68 -15.03 9.22
CA GLN A 331 -20.85 -16.46 9.48
C GLN A 331 -20.95 -16.77 10.99
N THR A 332 -20.13 -16.15 11.82
CA THR A 332 -20.17 -16.28 13.29
C THR A 332 -21.41 -15.61 13.89
N GLY A 333 -21.81 -14.44 13.40
CA GLY A 333 -23.06 -13.78 13.79
C GLY A 333 -24.32 -14.59 13.44
N LYS A 334 -24.28 -15.34 12.33
CA LYS A 334 -25.32 -16.35 11.99
C LYS A 334 -25.21 -17.61 12.85
N SER A 335 -24.00 -17.99 13.25
CA SER A 335 -23.70 -19.16 14.08
C SER A 335 -23.89 -18.94 15.57
N ALA A 336 -24.09 -17.71 16.06
CA ALA A 336 -24.43 -17.42 17.47
C ALA A 336 -25.78 -18.02 17.93
N LYS A 337 -26.52 -18.70 17.03
CA LYS A 337 -27.68 -19.56 17.33
C LYS A 337 -27.34 -21.06 17.42
N ILE A 338 -26.06 -21.43 17.29
CA ILE A 338 -25.54 -22.80 17.33
C ILE A 338 -24.39 -22.81 18.35
N PRO A 339 -24.37 -23.74 19.33
CA PRO A 339 -23.39 -23.70 20.42
C PRO A 339 -21.96 -23.80 19.88
N SER A 340 -21.08 -22.95 20.40
CA SER A 340 -19.65 -22.86 20.08
C SER A 340 -18.97 -24.22 20.26
N GLY A 341 -18.63 -24.87 19.14
CA GLY A 341 -17.70 -26.00 19.12
C GLY A 341 -16.24 -25.54 19.17
N PRO A 342 -15.29 -26.47 19.37
CA PRO A 342 -13.87 -26.13 19.46
C PRO A 342 -13.34 -25.57 18.14
N ILE A 343 -12.30 -24.73 18.26
CA ILE A 343 -11.51 -24.10 17.19
C ILE A 343 -11.36 -25.07 16.01
N LYS A 344 -11.84 -24.68 14.82
CA LYS A 344 -11.58 -25.43 13.59
C LYS A 344 -10.37 -24.82 12.90
N SER A 345 -9.24 -25.54 12.90
CA SER A 345 -8.17 -25.28 11.94
C SER A 345 -8.61 -25.78 10.57
N LEU A 346 -8.46 -24.94 9.55
CA LEU A 346 -8.62 -25.34 8.16
C LEU A 346 -7.24 -25.39 7.53
N THR A 347 -6.77 -26.59 7.23
CA THR A 347 -5.57 -26.82 6.42
C THR A 347 -6.00 -26.75 4.95
N LEU A 348 -5.59 -25.70 4.24
CA LEU A 348 -5.85 -25.60 2.81
C LEU A 348 -4.77 -26.35 2.02
N GLU A 349 -5.18 -27.33 1.21
CA GLU A 349 -4.27 -27.94 0.24
C GLU A 349 -4.06 -26.98 -0.93
N VAL A 350 -2.92 -26.29 -0.91
CA VAL A 350 -2.42 -25.54 -2.07
C VAL A 350 -1.50 -26.47 -2.86
N PRO A 351 -1.84 -26.84 -4.12
CA PRO A 351 -0.96 -27.66 -4.95
C PRO A 351 0.43 -27.01 -5.08
N ASP A 352 1.49 -27.80 -4.90
CA ASP A 352 2.90 -27.36 -5.03
C ASP A 352 3.37 -26.24 -4.07
N ALA A 353 2.71 -26.09 -2.90
CA ALA A 353 3.25 -25.30 -1.80
C ALA A 353 4.55 -25.96 -1.28
N LYS A 354 5.70 -25.44 -1.72
CA LYS A 354 6.99 -25.83 -1.17
C LYS A 354 7.12 -25.13 0.17
N GLY A 355 7.13 -25.92 1.24
CA GLY A 355 7.20 -25.35 2.56
C GLY A 355 8.47 -24.51 2.79
N VAL A 356 8.35 -23.49 3.63
CA VAL A 356 9.49 -22.63 3.96
C VAL A 356 10.36 -23.35 4.99
N ARG A 357 11.58 -23.74 4.60
CA ARG A 357 12.58 -24.27 5.54
C ARG A 357 13.11 -23.14 6.42
N PHE A 358 12.72 -23.13 7.69
CA PHE A 358 13.46 -22.44 8.74
C PHE A 358 14.29 -23.47 9.51
N PHE A 359 15.62 -23.32 9.49
CA PHE A 359 16.59 -24.05 10.33
C PHE A 359 16.36 -25.56 10.47
N ASP A 360 17.00 -26.38 9.62
CA ASP A 360 17.20 -27.85 9.71
C ASP A 360 16.01 -28.75 10.14
N TRP A 361 14.81 -28.21 10.28
CA TRP A 361 13.58 -28.93 10.60
C TRP A 361 12.64 -28.86 9.40
N ASP A 362 12.20 -30.02 8.92
CA ASP A 362 11.12 -30.11 7.94
C ASP A 362 9.80 -29.80 8.68
N VAL A 363 9.44 -28.51 8.73
CA VAL A 363 8.13 -28.07 9.22
C VAL A 363 7.12 -28.21 8.08
N ASP A 364 6.03 -28.94 8.30
CA ASP A 364 4.91 -29.01 7.36
C ASP A 364 4.20 -27.65 7.34
N THR A 365 4.66 -26.72 6.47
CA THR A 365 4.13 -25.34 6.41
C THR A 365 2.89 -25.24 5.53
N LYS A 366 1.97 -26.20 5.62
CA LYS A 366 0.63 -25.97 5.08
C LYS A 366 0.05 -24.76 5.82
N PRO A 367 -0.46 -23.74 5.12
CA PRO A 367 -1.03 -22.58 5.79
C PRO A 367 -2.20 -23.04 6.68
N GLU A 368 -1.99 -23.00 8.00
CA GLU A 368 -3.04 -23.19 8.98
C GLU A 368 -3.74 -21.86 9.19
N ILE A 369 -5.01 -21.79 8.80
CA ILE A 369 -5.84 -20.63 9.09
C ILE A 369 -6.63 -20.95 10.34
N LEU A 370 -6.35 -20.19 11.40
CA LEU A 370 -7.15 -20.18 12.62
C LEU A 370 -8.42 -19.38 12.36
N VAL A 371 -9.55 -20.07 12.27
CA VAL A 371 -10.87 -19.44 12.11
C VAL A 371 -11.48 -19.23 13.49
N TRP A 372 -11.77 -17.98 13.84
CA TRP A 372 -12.40 -17.55 15.10
C TRP A 372 -13.93 -17.58 14.99
#